data_AF-A0A2G9MQH3-F1
#
_entry.id   AF-A0A2G9MQH3-F1
#
_cell.length_a   1.000
_cell.length_b   1.000
_cell.length_c   1.000
_cell.angle_alpha   90.00
_cell.angle_beta   90.00
_cell.angle_gamma   90.00
#
_symmetry.space_group_name_H-M   'P 1'
#
loop_
_entity.id
_entity.type
_entity.pdbx_description
1 polymer ?
#
loop_
_entity_poly.entity_id
_entity_poly.type
_entity_poly.pdbx_seq_one_letter_code
_entity_poly.pdbx_strand_id
1 'polypeptide(L)'
;MNEKNWSKVNKKAYEKVGSYYDFCRPNFEIKEFKELIERGYFGVDMHVHSCYSPDSSTSVESLLLKAKKEGFGLAITDHNSVEGSLLANKLATSESRFKNILVIPGVEVTCSEGVHILFYFYSFDDLKKFNQEIIIPNLLNAMRLTISHFELLKRVKKYSCLISAAHPFGSGSCGLYKLNKHADLDVLEGINGTISHKKNIRIQTLGVETHKKFTAGSDAHVLDYVGSVAVFCKNKSIKGVLDSIKKGQVIICGSEIGFFRYIKVNFNKELSLLVKMGLKNYAKNRSLSILSALGLVKLRGRFSK
;
A
#
# COMPACT_ATOMS: atom_id res chain seq x y z
N MET A 1 5.72 28.01 -11.99
CA MET A 1 7.10 27.83 -11.46
C MET A 1 8.00 27.49 -12.65
N ASN A 2 8.92 28.39 -13.01
CA ASN A 2 9.73 28.28 -14.23
C ASN A 2 10.87 27.24 -14.09
N GLU A 3 11.11 26.49 -15.17
CA GLU A 3 12.14 25.43 -15.36
C GLU A 3 13.56 25.84 -14.93
N LYS A 4 13.85 27.15 -14.84
CA LYS A 4 15.20 27.67 -14.58
C LYS A 4 15.74 27.40 -13.16
N ASN A 5 14.88 27.15 -12.16
CA ASN A 5 15.32 26.86 -10.78
C ASN A 5 15.59 25.36 -10.50
N TRP A 6 15.43 24.48 -11.49
CA TRP A 6 15.66 23.05 -11.37
C TRP A 6 17.16 22.67 -11.47
N SER A 7 18.03 23.59 -11.90
CA SER A 7 19.22 23.25 -12.71
C SER A 7 20.61 23.21 -12.04
N LYS A 8 20.78 23.49 -10.74
CA LYS A 8 22.14 23.51 -10.14
C LYS A 8 22.40 22.52 -9.00
N VAL A 9 21.49 22.41 -8.03
CA VAL A 9 21.65 21.44 -6.92
C VAL A 9 21.26 20.03 -7.37
N ASN A 10 20.18 19.90 -8.14
CA ASN A 10 19.70 18.62 -8.64
C ASN A 10 20.53 18.06 -9.79
N LYS A 11 21.22 18.91 -10.57
CA LYS A 11 22.04 18.47 -11.70
C LYS A 11 23.28 17.67 -11.25
N LYS A 12 23.93 18.08 -10.15
CA LYS A 12 25.03 17.30 -9.53
C LYS A 12 24.57 15.98 -8.92
N ALA A 13 23.36 15.93 -8.38
CA ALA A 13 22.75 14.67 -7.93
C ALA A 13 22.44 13.78 -9.13
N TYR A 14 21.82 14.31 -10.20
CA TYR A 14 21.50 13.60 -11.44
C TYR A 14 22.74 13.10 -12.22
N GLU A 15 23.81 13.89 -12.33
CA GLU A 15 25.01 13.53 -13.09
C GLU A 15 25.84 12.41 -12.41
N LYS A 16 25.76 12.25 -11.09
CA LYS A 16 26.36 11.13 -10.35
C LYS A 16 25.60 9.80 -10.50
N VAL A 17 24.38 9.85 -11.01
CA VAL A 17 23.35 8.78 -10.94
C VAL A 17 23.31 7.93 -12.21
N GLY A 18 24.28 8.14 -13.12
CA GLY A 18 24.50 7.39 -14.34
C GLY A 18 24.19 5.89 -14.19
N SER A 19 23.26 5.43 -15.04
CA SER A 19 22.79 4.07 -15.25
C SER A 19 21.95 3.35 -14.18
N TYR A 20 21.79 3.87 -12.96
CA TYR A 20 21.04 3.14 -11.90
C TYR A 20 19.64 3.72 -11.59
N TYR A 21 19.37 4.97 -11.94
CA TYR A 21 18.06 5.57 -11.69
C TYR A 21 17.60 6.44 -12.88
N ASP A 22 16.84 5.85 -13.80
CA ASP A 22 15.98 6.64 -14.70
C ASP A 22 14.79 7.13 -13.86
N PHE A 23 14.94 8.30 -13.25
CA PHE A 23 13.89 8.93 -12.45
C PHE A 23 12.89 9.72 -13.31
N CYS A 24 11.60 9.45 -13.05
CA CYS A 24 10.39 10.21 -13.34
C CYS A 24 10.55 11.49 -14.16
N ARG A 25 10.14 11.42 -15.44
CA ARG A 25 9.79 12.62 -16.20
C ARG A 25 8.32 12.97 -15.95
N PRO A 26 7.98 14.24 -15.70
CA PRO A 26 6.63 14.66 -15.26
C PRO A 26 5.50 14.51 -16.31
N ASN A 27 5.70 13.81 -17.43
CA ASN A 27 4.73 13.71 -18.53
C ASN A 27 4.74 12.32 -19.20
N PHE A 28 4.61 11.24 -18.43
CA PHE A 28 4.51 9.91 -19.04
C PHE A 28 3.08 9.40 -19.20
N GLU A 29 2.57 9.70 -20.39
CA GLU A 29 1.58 8.88 -21.07
C GLU A 29 2.09 7.43 -21.23
N ILE A 30 1.15 6.53 -21.51
CA ILE A 30 1.21 5.07 -21.80
C ILE A 30 2.44 4.56 -22.61
N LYS A 31 3.28 5.43 -23.18
CA LYS A 31 4.49 5.11 -23.96
C LYS A 31 5.63 4.47 -23.16
N GLU A 32 5.98 4.93 -21.95
CA GLU A 32 7.09 4.34 -21.17
C GLU A 32 6.76 2.92 -20.69
N PHE A 33 5.55 2.70 -20.18
CA PHE A 33 5.11 1.37 -19.73
C PHE A 33 5.19 0.36 -20.87
N LYS A 34 4.71 0.76 -22.05
CA LYS A 34 4.73 -0.10 -23.24
C LYS A 34 6.17 -0.41 -23.68
N GLU A 35 7.05 0.59 -23.70
CA GLU A 35 8.47 0.38 -24.05
C GLU A 35 9.16 -0.57 -23.06
N LEU A 36 8.90 -0.43 -21.77
CA LEU A 36 9.45 -1.33 -20.75
C LEU A 36 8.96 -2.76 -20.95
N ILE A 37 7.67 -2.95 -21.25
CA ILE A 37 7.09 -4.27 -21.56
C ILE A 37 7.74 -4.87 -22.82
N GLU A 38 7.91 -4.07 -23.89
CA GLU A 38 8.59 -4.48 -25.12
C GLU A 38 10.07 -4.88 -24.87
N ARG A 39 10.71 -4.24 -23.89
CA ARG A 39 12.09 -4.56 -23.43
C ARG A 39 12.14 -5.75 -22.45
N GLY A 40 11.03 -6.45 -22.24
CA GLY A 40 10.93 -7.65 -21.43
C GLY A 40 10.80 -7.40 -19.92
N TYR A 41 10.43 -6.18 -19.51
CA TYR A 41 10.08 -5.91 -18.12
C TYR A 41 8.61 -6.23 -17.84
N PHE A 42 8.32 -6.53 -16.58
CA PHE A 42 7.00 -6.76 -16.06
C PHE A 42 6.72 -5.76 -14.93
N GLY A 43 5.61 -5.05 -15.03
CA GLY A 43 5.17 -4.05 -14.05
C GLY A 43 4.39 -4.68 -12.90
N VAL A 44 4.65 -4.21 -11.68
CA VAL A 44 3.91 -4.54 -10.47
C VAL A 44 3.55 -3.27 -9.71
N ASP A 45 2.26 -3.03 -9.52
CA ASP A 45 1.79 -1.96 -8.63
C ASP A 45 1.90 -2.44 -7.18
N MET A 46 2.84 -1.86 -6.42
CA MET A 46 3.19 -2.36 -5.09
C MET A 46 2.35 -1.74 -3.97
N HIS A 47 1.35 -0.91 -4.26
CA HIS A 47 0.53 -0.27 -3.21
C HIS A 47 -0.90 -0.06 -3.70
N VAL A 48 -1.83 -0.95 -3.32
CA VAL A 48 -3.22 -0.93 -3.79
C VAL A 48 -4.18 -1.31 -2.67
N HIS A 49 -5.31 -0.61 -2.56
CA HIS A 49 -6.34 -0.86 -1.55
C HIS A 49 -7.60 -1.46 -2.16
N SER A 50 -8.09 -2.51 -1.53
CA SER A 50 -9.33 -3.20 -1.84
C SER A 50 -10.46 -2.84 -0.86
N CYS A 51 -11.63 -3.45 -1.04
CA CYS A 51 -12.77 -3.29 -0.15
C CYS A 51 -12.52 -3.73 1.30
N TYR A 52 -11.42 -4.46 1.57
CA TYR A 52 -10.97 -4.81 2.91
C TYR A 52 -10.26 -3.66 3.63
N SER A 53 -9.76 -2.65 2.90
CA SER A 53 -9.33 -1.38 3.49
C SER A 53 -10.55 -0.49 3.83
N PRO A 54 -10.58 0.24 4.96
CA PRO A 54 -11.72 1.09 5.34
C PRO A 54 -12.04 2.22 4.37
N ASP A 55 -11.05 2.65 3.58
CA ASP A 55 -11.08 3.80 2.68
C ASP A 55 -11.16 3.44 1.20
N SER A 56 -11.28 2.16 0.86
CA SER A 56 -11.53 1.70 -0.51
C SER A 56 -12.82 0.87 -0.60
N SER A 57 -13.50 0.99 -1.73
CA SER A 57 -14.69 0.21 -2.08
C SER A 57 -14.43 -0.74 -3.25
N THR A 58 -13.20 -0.77 -3.78
CA THR A 58 -12.86 -1.55 -4.98
C THR A 58 -12.73 -3.03 -4.63
N SER A 59 -13.51 -3.91 -5.27
CA SER A 59 -13.43 -5.35 -4.96
C SER A 59 -12.12 -5.97 -5.45
N VAL A 60 -11.69 -7.05 -4.78
CA VAL A 60 -10.49 -7.80 -5.16
C VAL A 60 -10.61 -8.34 -6.58
N GLU A 61 -11.79 -8.82 -6.98
CA GLU A 61 -12.07 -9.30 -8.32
C GLU A 61 -11.88 -8.19 -9.37
N SER A 62 -12.35 -6.97 -9.11
CA SER A 62 -12.15 -5.85 -10.01
C SER A 62 -10.67 -5.49 -10.16
N LEU A 63 -9.91 -5.50 -9.07
CA LEU A 63 -8.45 -5.29 -9.11
C LEU A 63 -7.77 -6.34 -10.00
N LEU A 64 -8.07 -7.62 -9.78
CA LEU A 64 -7.51 -8.73 -10.57
C LEU A 64 -7.93 -8.65 -12.05
N LEU A 65 -9.19 -8.34 -12.35
CA LEU A 65 -9.66 -8.17 -13.73
C LEU A 65 -8.91 -7.06 -14.46
N LYS A 66 -8.70 -5.91 -13.79
CA LYS A 66 -7.94 -4.79 -14.37
C LYS A 66 -6.49 -5.18 -14.61
N ALA A 67 -5.82 -5.77 -13.62
CA ALA A 67 -4.44 -6.22 -13.74
C ALA A 67 -4.24 -7.26 -14.85
N LYS A 68 -5.20 -8.18 -15.01
CA LYS A 68 -5.21 -9.14 -16.12
C LYS A 68 -5.35 -8.45 -17.48
N LYS A 69 -6.28 -7.51 -17.59
CA LYS A 69 -6.57 -6.76 -18.83
C LYS A 69 -5.38 -5.91 -19.26
N GLU A 70 -4.70 -5.27 -18.30
CA GLU A 70 -3.63 -4.31 -18.55
C GLU A 70 -2.23 -4.91 -18.43
N GLY A 71 -2.12 -6.18 -18.01
CA GLY A 71 -0.88 -6.96 -18.09
C GLY A 71 0.14 -6.70 -16.99
N PHE A 72 -0.31 -6.28 -15.79
CA PHE A 72 0.56 -6.03 -14.64
C PHE A 72 0.26 -6.95 -13.45
N GLY A 73 1.16 -6.99 -12.47
CA GLY A 73 0.97 -7.64 -11.17
C GLY A 73 0.63 -6.62 -10.08
N LEU A 74 0.19 -7.08 -8.91
CA LEU A 74 -0.19 -6.16 -7.83
C LEU A 74 0.19 -6.68 -6.45
N ALA A 75 0.43 -5.76 -5.53
CA ALA A 75 0.39 -6.00 -4.09
C ALA A 75 -0.87 -5.33 -3.54
N ILE A 76 -1.82 -6.11 -3.02
CA ILE A 76 -2.93 -5.54 -2.24
C ILE A 76 -2.41 -5.33 -0.81
N THR A 77 -2.46 -4.09 -0.34
CA THR A 77 -1.87 -3.65 0.91
C THR A 77 -2.91 -2.92 1.76
N ASP A 78 -4.05 -3.57 2.02
CA ASP A 78 -5.13 -2.99 2.82
C ASP A 78 -4.64 -2.57 4.22
N HIS A 79 -5.23 -1.50 4.77
CA HIS A 79 -4.88 -1.02 6.10
C HIS A 79 -5.16 -2.07 7.18
N ASN A 80 -4.11 -2.54 7.84
CA ASN A 80 -4.17 -3.48 8.97
C ASN A 80 -5.01 -4.73 8.68
N SER A 81 -5.06 -5.16 7.42
CA SER A 81 -5.85 -6.29 6.94
C SER A 81 -5.06 -7.00 5.84
N VAL A 82 -4.96 -8.33 5.92
CA VAL A 82 -4.30 -9.17 4.92
C VAL A 82 -5.32 -9.87 4.01
N GLU A 83 -6.60 -9.70 4.29
CA GLU A 83 -7.72 -10.47 3.75
C GLU A 83 -7.86 -10.24 2.24
N GLY A 84 -7.72 -9.00 1.76
CA GLY A 84 -7.72 -8.71 0.34
C GLY A 84 -6.54 -9.36 -0.39
N SER A 85 -5.36 -9.31 0.20
CA SER A 85 -4.12 -9.96 -0.30
C SER A 85 -4.28 -11.49 -0.38
N LEU A 86 -4.81 -12.12 0.68
CA LEU A 86 -5.06 -13.56 0.73
C LEU A 86 -6.16 -14.00 -0.26
N LEU A 87 -7.24 -13.22 -0.38
CA LEU A 87 -8.29 -13.49 -1.34
C LEU A 87 -7.76 -13.38 -2.77
N ALA A 88 -6.95 -12.36 -3.06
CA ALA A 88 -6.35 -12.19 -4.39
C ALA A 88 -5.49 -13.40 -4.78
N ASN A 89 -4.68 -13.90 -3.85
CA ASN A 89 -3.90 -15.11 -4.08
C ASN A 89 -4.77 -16.35 -4.31
N LYS A 90 -5.81 -16.53 -3.49
CA LYS A 90 -6.75 -17.64 -3.65
C LYS A 90 -7.38 -17.59 -5.05
N LEU A 91 -7.93 -16.45 -5.45
CA LEU A 91 -8.56 -16.27 -6.76
C LEU A 91 -7.56 -16.48 -7.91
N ALA A 92 -6.35 -15.91 -7.83
CA ALA A 92 -5.31 -16.05 -8.85
C ALA A 92 -4.80 -17.50 -9.02
N THR A 93 -4.93 -18.34 -7.98
CA THR A 93 -4.47 -19.73 -7.98
C THR A 93 -5.58 -20.74 -8.27
N SER A 94 -6.83 -20.44 -7.91
CA SER A 94 -7.96 -21.37 -8.07
C SER A 94 -8.87 -21.08 -9.27
N GLU A 95 -8.92 -19.83 -9.77
CA GLU A 95 -9.82 -19.46 -10.85
C GLU A 95 -9.09 -19.22 -12.18
N SER A 96 -9.55 -19.90 -13.24
CA SER A 96 -8.96 -19.82 -14.58
C SER A 96 -8.92 -18.39 -15.14
N ARG A 97 -9.94 -17.56 -14.87
CA ARG A 97 -10.00 -16.16 -15.32
C ARG A 97 -8.92 -15.26 -14.72
N PHE A 98 -8.35 -15.64 -13.57
CA PHE A 98 -7.31 -14.89 -12.87
C PHE A 98 -5.93 -15.55 -12.95
N LYS A 99 -5.81 -16.65 -13.70
CA LYS A 99 -4.55 -17.38 -13.86
C LYS A 99 -3.46 -16.47 -14.42
N ASN A 100 -2.24 -16.63 -13.90
CA ASN A 100 -1.01 -15.92 -14.28
C ASN A 100 -0.94 -14.43 -13.88
N ILE A 101 -1.86 -13.94 -13.04
CA ILE A 101 -1.69 -12.63 -12.38
C ILE A 101 -0.71 -12.85 -11.21
N LEU A 102 0.34 -12.03 -11.16
CA LEU A 102 1.26 -12.05 -10.02
C LEU A 102 0.65 -11.22 -8.88
N VAL A 103 0.42 -11.86 -7.75
CA VAL A 103 0.01 -11.20 -6.51
C VAL A 103 1.17 -11.26 -5.53
N ILE A 104 1.69 -10.10 -5.12
CA ILE A 104 2.72 -10.00 -4.08
C ILE A 104 2.03 -10.01 -2.71
N PRO A 105 2.44 -10.88 -1.76
CA PRO A 105 1.89 -10.86 -0.41
C PRO A 105 2.27 -9.55 0.28
N GLY A 106 1.31 -8.65 0.45
CA GLY A 106 1.53 -7.35 1.10
C GLY A 106 0.48 -6.98 2.13
N VAL A 107 0.82 -5.97 2.95
CA VAL A 107 -0.07 -5.26 3.87
C VAL A 107 0.50 -3.87 4.16
N GLU A 108 -0.38 -2.87 4.35
CA GLU A 108 0.02 -1.58 4.90
C GLU A 108 -0.40 -1.51 6.37
N VAL A 109 0.55 -1.27 7.25
CA VAL A 109 0.32 -1.17 8.69
C VAL A 109 0.28 0.29 9.11
N THR A 110 -0.81 0.68 9.75
CA THR A 110 -0.93 1.98 10.42
C THR A 110 -0.62 1.80 11.90
N CYS A 111 0.55 2.29 12.34
CA CYS A 111 1.01 2.18 13.73
C CYS A 111 0.22 3.12 14.66
N SER A 112 0.46 3.02 15.96
CA SER A 112 -0.19 3.81 17.00
C SER A 112 -0.09 5.33 16.80
N GLU A 113 1.03 5.79 16.25
CA GLU A 113 1.33 7.19 15.93
C GLU A 113 0.65 7.65 14.63
N GLY A 114 0.00 6.73 13.91
CA GLY A 114 -0.62 6.95 12.61
C GLY A 114 0.33 6.86 11.42
N VAL A 115 1.62 6.55 11.63
CA VAL A 115 2.57 6.33 10.53
C VAL A 115 2.27 5.04 9.78
N HIS A 116 2.49 5.05 8.47
CA HIS A 116 2.23 3.92 7.60
C HIS A 116 3.54 3.23 7.16
N ILE A 117 3.53 1.91 7.16
CA ILE A 117 4.65 1.07 6.73
C ILE A 117 4.11 -0.07 5.88
N LEU A 118 4.71 -0.29 4.71
CA LEU A 118 4.39 -1.39 3.82
C LEU A 118 5.29 -2.57 4.11
N PHE A 119 4.69 -3.75 4.19
CA PHE A 119 5.40 -5.02 4.34
C PHE A 119 5.08 -5.91 3.15
N TYR A 120 6.12 -6.45 2.51
CA TYR A 120 5.97 -7.42 1.41
C TYR A 120 6.68 -8.73 1.77
N PHE A 121 5.97 -9.84 1.78
CA PHE A 121 6.49 -11.13 2.25
C PHE A 121 6.90 -12.02 1.08
N TYR A 122 7.93 -12.84 1.28
CA TYR A 122 8.35 -13.83 0.28
C TYR A 122 7.35 -15.00 0.17
N SER A 123 6.46 -15.18 1.15
CA SER A 123 5.41 -16.20 1.15
C SER A 123 4.11 -15.67 1.75
N PHE A 124 2.97 -16.22 1.29
CA PHE A 124 1.68 -15.93 1.92
C PHE A 124 1.54 -16.54 3.33
N ASP A 125 2.33 -17.56 3.66
CA ASP A 125 2.32 -18.14 5.01
C ASP A 125 3.00 -17.22 6.03
N ASP A 126 4.07 -16.52 5.64
CA ASP A 126 4.66 -15.49 6.50
C ASP A 126 3.71 -14.29 6.69
N LEU A 127 2.97 -13.90 5.63
CA LEU A 127 1.92 -12.88 5.76
C LEU A 127 0.81 -13.31 6.73
N LYS A 128 0.37 -14.57 6.68
CA LYS A 128 -0.63 -15.11 7.63
C LYS A 128 -0.10 -15.12 9.06
N LYS A 129 1.14 -15.57 9.27
CA LYS A 129 1.79 -15.56 10.60
C LYS A 129 1.92 -14.14 11.13
N PHE A 130 2.33 -13.19 10.28
CA PHE A 130 2.39 -11.77 10.62
C PHE A 130 1.01 -11.25 11.06
N ASN A 131 -0.06 -11.62 10.34
CA ASN A 131 -1.42 -11.24 10.72
C ASN A 131 -1.78 -11.76 12.13
N GLN A 132 -1.53 -13.05 12.39
CA GLN A 132 -1.86 -13.71 13.65
C GLN A 132 -1.06 -13.17 14.86
N GLU A 133 0.21 -12.86 14.66
CA GLU A 133 1.13 -12.53 15.75
C GLU A 133 1.32 -11.01 15.97
N ILE A 134 1.07 -10.20 14.94
CA ILE A 134 1.28 -8.74 14.95
C ILE A 134 -0.02 -7.97 14.76
N ILE A 135 -0.75 -8.19 13.66
CA ILE A 135 -1.91 -7.34 13.34
C ILE A 135 -3.06 -7.61 14.32
N ILE A 136 -3.56 -8.84 14.40
CA ILE A 136 -4.73 -9.21 15.21
C ILE A 136 -4.53 -8.84 16.69
N PRO A 137 -3.40 -9.16 17.35
CA PRO A 137 -3.22 -8.85 18.77
C PRO A 137 -3.11 -7.35 19.09
N ASN A 138 -2.79 -6.52 18.08
CA ASN A 138 -2.60 -5.08 18.26
C ASN A 138 -3.70 -4.26 17.56
N LEU A 139 -4.76 -4.87 17.05
CA LEU A 139 -5.80 -4.16 16.30
C LEU A 139 -6.62 -3.26 17.24
N LEU A 140 -6.40 -1.94 17.19
CA LEU A 140 -7.24 -0.97 17.90
C LEU A 140 -8.54 -0.73 17.12
N ASN A 141 -8.39 -0.50 15.82
CA ASN A 141 -9.47 -0.41 14.85
C ASN A 141 -8.88 -0.60 13.44
N ALA A 142 -9.75 -0.62 12.42
CA ALA A 142 -9.30 -0.89 11.06
C ALA A 142 -8.27 0.12 10.50
N MET A 143 -8.17 1.33 11.07
CA MET A 143 -7.21 2.37 10.68
C MET A 143 -6.08 2.57 11.70
N ARG A 144 -5.95 1.71 12.73
CA ARG A 144 -4.87 1.83 13.70
C ARG A 144 -4.58 0.56 14.47
N LEU A 145 -3.29 0.31 14.68
CA LEU A 145 -2.82 -0.63 15.69
C LEU A 145 -2.42 0.10 16.98
N THR A 146 -2.37 -0.63 18.09
CA THR A 146 -1.83 -0.19 19.37
C THR A 146 -0.30 -0.22 19.42
N ILE A 147 0.34 -0.95 18.50
CA ILE A 147 1.81 -1.08 18.44
C ILE A 147 2.46 0.17 17.82
N SER A 148 3.56 0.61 18.42
CA SER A 148 4.38 1.72 17.89
C SER A 148 5.21 1.27 16.69
N HIS A 149 5.63 2.21 15.85
CA HIS A 149 6.53 1.88 14.74
C HIS A 149 7.87 1.30 15.21
N PHE A 150 8.40 1.76 16.34
CA PHE A 150 9.64 1.23 16.91
C PHE A 150 9.51 -0.24 17.31
N GLU A 151 8.47 -0.59 18.05
CA GLU A 151 8.26 -1.98 18.49
C GLU A 151 7.89 -2.87 17.30
N LEU A 152 7.11 -2.37 16.34
CA LEU A 152 6.81 -3.08 15.11
C LEU A 152 8.09 -3.44 14.34
N LEU A 153 8.96 -2.46 14.07
CA LEU A 153 10.22 -2.66 13.35
C LEU A 153 11.19 -3.59 14.10
N LYS A 154 11.09 -3.70 15.42
CA LYS A 154 11.84 -4.70 16.21
C LYS A 154 11.26 -6.10 16.02
N ARG A 155 9.94 -6.26 16.12
CA ARG A 155 9.26 -7.57 16.03
C ARG A 155 9.25 -8.15 14.63
N VAL A 156 9.31 -7.32 13.59
CA VAL A 156 9.27 -7.78 12.19
C VAL A 156 10.55 -8.46 11.71
N LYS A 157 11.68 -8.31 12.44
CA LYS A 157 12.99 -8.85 12.04
C LYS A 157 13.03 -10.38 11.86
N LYS A 158 12.07 -11.10 12.44
CA LYS A 158 11.95 -12.55 12.31
C LYS A 158 11.20 -13.00 11.06
N TYR A 159 10.52 -12.11 10.33
CA TYR A 159 9.81 -12.44 9.11
C TYR A 159 10.69 -12.20 7.90
N SER A 160 10.61 -13.10 6.92
CA SER A 160 11.21 -12.87 5.60
C SER A 160 10.32 -11.92 4.81
N CYS A 161 10.54 -10.62 5.00
CA CYS A 161 9.81 -9.56 4.33
C CYS A 161 10.72 -8.41 3.91
N LEU A 162 10.24 -7.63 2.96
CA LEU A 162 10.78 -6.35 2.55
C LEU A 162 9.96 -5.26 3.23
N ILE A 163 10.62 -4.35 3.95
CA ILE A 163 9.99 -3.28 4.70
C ILE A 163 10.20 -1.96 3.97
N SER A 164 9.09 -1.29 3.64
CA SER A 164 9.10 0.00 2.94
C SER A 164 8.38 1.07 3.75
N ALA A 165 8.96 2.27 3.84
CA ALA A 165 8.18 3.43 4.27
C ALA A 165 7.14 3.78 3.20
N ALA A 166 5.86 3.61 3.53
CA ALA A 166 4.75 4.10 2.72
C ALA A 166 4.83 5.63 2.68
N HIS A 167 4.74 6.21 1.48
CA HIS A 167 4.77 7.65 1.21
C HIS A 167 5.53 8.44 2.29
N PRO A 168 6.88 8.36 2.36
CA PRO A 168 7.66 8.76 3.53
C PRO A 168 7.34 10.17 4.08
N PHE A 169 6.90 11.08 3.23
CA PHE A 169 6.44 12.43 3.57
C PHE A 169 4.93 12.65 3.30
N GLY A 170 4.09 11.64 3.56
CA GLY A 170 2.64 11.61 3.35
C GLY A 170 1.87 12.76 4.00
N SER A 171 0.56 12.83 3.87
CA SER A 171 -0.26 13.82 4.60
C SER A 171 -0.35 13.46 6.10
N GLY A 172 -0.78 14.41 6.94
CA GLY A 172 -1.01 14.16 8.38
C GLY A 172 0.15 13.45 9.09
N SER A 173 -0.18 12.45 9.90
CA SER A 173 0.77 11.59 10.62
C SER A 173 1.25 10.36 9.82
N CYS A 174 0.75 10.13 8.60
CA CYS A 174 1.04 8.91 7.84
C CYS A 174 2.51 8.75 7.42
N GLY A 175 3.25 9.85 7.26
CA GLY A 175 4.64 9.84 6.80
C GLY A 175 5.65 9.54 7.91
N LEU A 176 6.20 8.31 7.94
CA LEU A 176 7.19 7.87 8.93
C LEU A 176 8.41 8.80 9.03
N TYR A 177 8.92 9.32 7.91
CA TYR A 177 10.12 10.18 7.89
C TYR A 177 9.90 11.57 8.47
N LYS A 178 8.64 11.95 8.77
CA LYS A 178 8.37 13.14 9.59
C LYS A 178 8.67 12.92 11.06
N LEU A 179 8.56 11.67 11.52
CA LEU A 179 8.73 11.27 12.92
C LEU A 179 10.11 10.66 13.17
N ASN A 180 10.53 9.72 12.33
CA ASN A 180 11.77 8.96 12.51
C ASN A 180 12.50 8.79 11.17
N LYS A 181 13.54 9.60 10.95
CA LYS A 181 14.36 9.57 9.72
C LYS A 181 15.39 8.43 9.70
N HIS A 182 15.61 7.78 10.84
CA HIS A 182 16.60 6.71 11.02
C HIS A 182 15.94 5.34 11.17
N ALA A 183 14.67 5.21 10.78
CA ALA A 183 13.95 3.96 10.82
C ALA A 183 14.69 2.88 10.02
N ASP A 184 14.83 1.70 10.62
CA ASP A 184 15.48 0.52 10.04
C ASP A 184 14.55 -0.12 9.00
N LEU A 185 14.64 0.37 7.76
CA LEU A 185 13.81 -0.03 6.62
C LEU A 185 14.69 -0.55 5.48
N ASP A 186 14.19 -1.48 4.67
CA ASP A 186 14.91 -1.95 3.49
C ASP A 186 14.89 -0.92 2.36
N VAL A 187 13.71 -0.36 2.08
CA VAL A 187 13.45 0.49 0.91
C VAL A 187 12.50 1.65 1.23
N LEU A 188 12.37 2.57 0.27
CA LEU A 188 11.42 3.68 0.31
C LEU A 188 10.39 3.53 -0.81
N GLU A 189 9.16 3.96 -0.60
CA GLU A 189 8.23 4.17 -1.70
C GLU A 189 8.63 5.42 -2.49
N GLY A 190 9.40 5.22 -3.57
CA GLY A 190 10.03 6.29 -4.35
C GLY A 190 9.06 7.07 -5.25
N ILE A 191 7.96 6.43 -5.63
CA ILE A 191 6.81 7.07 -6.27
C ILE A 191 5.57 6.55 -5.58
N ASN A 192 4.78 7.47 -5.04
CA ASN A 192 3.43 7.19 -4.58
C ASN A 192 2.44 8.00 -5.43
N GLY A 193 1.40 7.34 -5.92
CA GLY A 193 0.41 7.93 -6.82
C GLY A 193 -0.49 9.00 -6.19
N THR A 194 -0.60 9.07 -4.86
CA THR A 194 -1.50 10.00 -4.16
C THR A 194 -0.79 11.23 -3.57
N ILE A 195 0.54 11.28 -3.57
CA ILE A 195 1.30 12.44 -3.06
C ILE A 195 1.81 13.35 -4.19
N SER A 196 2.02 14.63 -3.87
CA SER A 196 2.49 15.61 -4.86
C SER A 196 3.86 15.27 -5.46
N HIS A 197 4.08 15.64 -6.71
CA HIS A 197 5.36 15.56 -7.43
C HIS A 197 6.58 15.98 -6.59
N LYS A 198 6.50 17.13 -5.91
CA LYS A 198 7.58 17.68 -5.07
C LYS A 198 7.98 16.73 -3.93
N LYS A 199 7.01 15.98 -3.38
CA LYS A 199 7.28 14.98 -2.34
C LYS A 199 7.92 13.73 -2.94
N ASN A 200 7.46 13.25 -4.10
CA ASN A 200 8.10 12.14 -4.83
C ASN A 200 9.58 12.46 -5.13
N ILE A 201 9.89 13.65 -5.68
CA ILE A 201 11.28 14.10 -5.89
C ILE A 201 12.07 14.07 -4.58
N ARG A 202 11.51 14.61 -3.49
CA ARG A 202 12.18 14.62 -2.19
C ARG A 202 12.51 13.22 -1.68
N ILE A 203 11.62 12.24 -1.88
CA ILE A 203 11.85 10.85 -1.48
C ILE A 203 12.98 10.24 -2.32
N GLN A 204 12.99 10.51 -3.62
CA GLN A 204 14.03 10.03 -4.52
C GLN A 204 15.40 10.61 -4.17
N THR A 205 15.47 11.91 -3.91
CA THR A 205 16.70 12.57 -3.41
C THR A 205 17.17 11.93 -2.10
N LEU A 206 16.26 11.73 -1.14
CA LEU A 206 16.57 11.08 0.12
C LEU A 206 17.13 9.66 -0.08
N GLY A 207 16.52 8.86 -0.96
CA GLY A 207 17.00 7.50 -1.22
C GLY A 207 18.38 7.48 -1.87
N VAL A 208 18.72 8.46 -2.72
CA VAL A 208 20.08 8.64 -3.24
C VAL A 208 21.06 9.00 -2.12
N GLU A 209 20.71 9.97 -1.27
CA GLU A 209 21.54 10.43 -0.14
C GLU A 209 21.79 9.33 0.90
N THR A 210 20.81 8.43 1.09
CA THR A 210 20.85 7.36 2.09
C THR A 210 21.13 5.98 1.51
N HIS A 211 21.43 5.91 0.20
CA HIS A 211 21.63 4.67 -0.56
C HIS A 211 20.47 3.66 -0.46
N LYS A 212 19.26 4.12 -0.16
CA LYS A 212 18.05 3.29 -0.13
C LYS A 212 17.58 2.97 -1.54
N LYS A 213 16.99 1.78 -1.69
CA LYS A 213 16.33 1.35 -2.94
C LYS A 213 14.85 1.71 -2.89
N PHE A 214 14.16 1.51 -4.01
CA PHE A 214 12.78 1.98 -4.15
C PHE A 214 11.81 0.87 -4.48
N THR A 215 10.65 0.93 -3.83
CA THR A 215 9.37 0.43 -4.36
C THR A 215 8.60 1.59 -4.99
N ALA A 216 7.48 1.30 -5.64
CA ALA A 216 6.57 2.29 -6.19
C ALA A 216 5.16 1.70 -6.29
N GLY A 217 4.15 2.51 -5.99
CA GLY A 217 2.76 2.07 -6.02
C GLY A 217 1.78 3.22 -6.21
N SER A 218 0.61 2.89 -6.73
CA SER A 218 -0.41 3.88 -7.03
C SER A 218 -1.09 4.42 -5.78
N ASP A 219 -1.07 3.64 -4.68
CA ASP A 219 -1.86 3.90 -3.47
C ASP A 219 -3.35 4.10 -3.86
N ALA A 220 -3.79 3.26 -4.81
CA ALA A 220 -5.10 3.37 -5.42
C ALA A 220 -6.19 2.88 -4.47
N HIS A 221 -7.17 3.74 -4.25
CA HIS A 221 -8.40 3.45 -3.50
C HIS A 221 -9.64 3.34 -4.41
N VAL A 222 -9.45 3.67 -5.69
CA VAL A 222 -10.46 3.59 -6.73
C VAL A 222 -9.83 2.89 -7.93
N LEU A 223 -10.60 2.01 -8.57
CA LEU A 223 -10.14 1.13 -9.65
C LEU A 223 -9.38 1.85 -10.77
N ASP A 224 -9.80 3.06 -11.14
CA ASP A 224 -9.22 3.84 -12.25
C ASP A 224 -7.72 4.16 -12.09
N TYR A 225 -7.20 4.14 -10.87
CA TYR A 225 -5.80 4.51 -10.56
C TYR A 225 -4.87 3.33 -10.40
N VAL A 226 -5.42 2.13 -10.27
CA VAL A 226 -4.63 0.91 -10.11
C VAL A 226 -3.73 0.75 -11.33
N GLY A 227 -2.45 0.49 -11.13
CA GLY A 227 -1.46 0.38 -12.19
C GLY A 227 -0.94 1.71 -12.74
N SER A 228 -1.34 2.87 -12.19
CA SER A 228 -0.80 4.18 -12.61
C SER A 228 0.65 4.41 -12.20
N VAL A 229 1.12 3.67 -11.20
CA VAL A 229 2.50 3.67 -10.70
C VAL A 229 2.89 2.22 -10.43
N ALA A 230 4.07 1.82 -10.89
CA ALA A 230 4.53 0.45 -10.77
C ALA A 230 6.07 0.34 -10.69
N VAL A 231 6.50 -0.78 -10.12
CA VAL A 231 7.88 -1.28 -10.20
C VAL A 231 7.98 -2.22 -11.41
N PHE A 232 9.02 -2.04 -12.23
CA PHE A 232 9.32 -2.87 -13.39
C PHE A 232 10.57 -3.70 -13.15
N CYS A 233 10.46 -5.00 -13.34
CA CYS A 233 11.58 -5.95 -13.26
C CYS A 233 11.43 -7.07 -14.29
N LYS A 234 12.50 -7.84 -14.55
CA LYS A 234 12.45 -8.95 -15.53
C LYS A 234 11.95 -10.27 -14.94
N ASN A 235 11.98 -10.44 -13.61
CA ASN A 235 11.64 -11.70 -12.97
C ASN A 235 10.21 -11.68 -12.42
N LYS A 236 9.30 -12.35 -13.14
CA LYS A 236 7.88 -12.45 -12.81
C LYS A 236 7.59 -13.55 -11.76
N SER A 237 8.16 -13.40 -10.57
CA SER A 237 7.86 -14.23 -9.41
C SER A 237 7.92 -13.38 -8.13
N ILE A 238 7.27 -13.82 -7.04
CA ILE A 238 7.31 -13.09 -5.76
C ILE A 238 8.76 -12.84 -5.33
N LYS A 239 9.56 -13.92 -5.25
CA LYS A 239 10.99 -13.82 -4.91
C LYS A 239 11.76 -12.94 -5.90
N GLY A 240 11.49 -13.10 -7.20
CA GLY A 240 12.16 -12.34 -8.25
C GLY A 240 11.94 -10.83 -8.15
N VAL A 241 10.70 -10.41 -7.94
CA VAL A 241 10.33 -8.99 -7.76
C VAL A 241 10.99 -8.45 -6.49
N LEU A 242 10.81 -9.12 -5.35
CA LEU A 242 11.34 -8.64 -4.06
C LEU A 242 12.87 -8.61 -4.02
N ASP A 243 13.54 -9.62 -4.56
CA ASP A 243 15.01 -9.63 -4.69
C ASP A 243 15.50 -8.51 -5.60
N SER A 244 14.80 -8.25 -6.72
CA SER A 244 15.15 -7.18 -7.64
C SER A 244 15.03 -5.83 -6.95
N ILE A 245 13.95 -5.60 -6.20
CA ILE A 245 13.76 -4.36 -5.42
C ILE A 245 14.87 -4.22 -4.37
N LYS A 246 15.15 -5.28 -3.60
CA LYS A 246 16.19 -5.28 -2.56
C LYS A 246 17.59 -5.00 -3.12
N LYS A 247 17.88 -5.46 -4.35
CA LYS A 247 19.13 -5.18 -5.07
C LYS A 247 19.09 -3.86 -5.85
N GLY A 248 17.95 -3.17 -5.88
CA GLY A 248 17.64 -2.00 -6.72
C GLY A 248 17.85 -2.24 -8.21
N GLN A 249 17.59 -3.47 -8.67
CA GLN A 249 17.59 -3.87 -10.08
C GLN A 249 16.19 -3.70 -10.69
N VAL A 250 15.55 -2.58 -10.39
CA VAL A 250 14.19 -2.26 -10.80
C VAL A 250 14.11 -0.85 -11.36
N ILE A 251 13.13 -0.64 -12.23
CA ILE A 251 12.74 0.68 -12.70
C ILE A 251 11.44 1.04 -11.99
N ILE A 252 11.34 2.23 -11.41
CA ILE A 252 10.08 2.75 -10.87
C ILE A 252 9.50 3.75 -11.88
N CYS A 253 8.25 3.58 -12.28
CA CYS A 253 7.63 4.40 -13.32
C CYS A 253 6.16 4.68 -12.99
N GLY A 254 5.65 5.79 -13.50
CA GLY A 254 4.28 6.25 -13.30
C GLY A 254 4.21 7.70 -12.84
N SER A 255 2.98 8.18 -12.66
CA SER A 255 2.71 9.58 -12.30
C SER A 255 1.70 9.67 -11.18
N GLU A 256 1.87 10.66 -10.30
CA GLU A 256 0.85 11.04 -9.34
C GLU A 256 -0.46 11.50 -10.00
N ILE A 257 -1.56 11.35 -9.27
CA ILE A 257 -2.87 11.86 -9.69
C ILE A 257 -2.85 13.39 -9.77
N GLY A 258 -3.34 13.95 -10.89
CA GLY A 258 -3.46 15.40 -11.08
C GLY A 258 -4.34 16.07 -10.01
N PHE A 259 -4.14 17.37 -9.76
CA PHE A 259 -4.74 18.08 -8.61
C PHE A 259 -6.28 17.94 -8.47
N PHE A 260 -7.06 18.18 -9.52
CA PHE A 260 -8.52 18.00 -9.48
C PHE A 260 -8.93 16.56 -9.18
N ARG A 261 -8.10 15.63 -9.62
CA ARG A 261 -8.29 14.20 -9.49
C ARG A 261 -7.93 13.71 -8.08
N TYR A 262 -6.92 14.32 -7.46
CA TYR A 262 -6.60 14.20 -6.03
C TYR A 262 -7.79 14.59 -5.14
N ILE A 263 -8.46 15.72 -5.42
CA ILE A 263 -9.64 16.13 -4.64
C ILE A 263 -10.73 15.06 -4.69
N LYS A 264 -11.03 14.53 -5.88
CA LYS A 264 -12.03 13.46 -6.06
C LYS A 264 -11.66 12.18 -5.31
N VAL A 265 -10.39 11.78 -5.33
CA VAL A 265 -9.91 10.60 -4.59
C VAL A 265 -10.08 10.79 -3.09
N ASN A 266 -9.64 11.93 -2.54
CA ASN A 266 -9.78 12.18 -1.10
C ASN A 266 -11.24 12.26 -0.67
N PHE A 267 -12.10 12.90 -1.47
CA PHE A 267 -13.54 12.92 -1.21
C PHE A 267 -14.13 11.50 -1.19
N ASN A 268 -13.74 10.64 -2.13
CA ASN A 268 -14.19 9.24 -2.16
C ASN A 268 -13.64 8.42 -0.98
N LYS A 269 -12.39 8.64 -0.57
CA LYS A 269 -11.81 8.01 0.64
C LYS A 269 -12.64 8.37 1.87
N GLU A 270 -12.90 9.66 2.09
CA GLU A 270 -13.72 10.14 3.20
C GLU A 270 -15.15 9.61 3.13
N LEU A 271 -15.78 9.63 1.96
CA LEU A 271 -17.13 9.10 1.77
C LEU A 271 -17.21 7.59 2.05
N SER A 272 -16.24 6.81 1.56
CA SER A 272 -16.16 5.36 1.83
C SER A 272 -16.05 5.07 3.34
N LEU A 273 -15.17 5.80 4.03
CA LEU A 273 -15.01 5.73 5.48
C LEU A 273 -16.34 6.05 6.20
N LEU A 274 -17.00 7.14 5.84
CA LEU A 274 -18.27 7.57 6.43
C LEU A 274 -19.38 6.54 6.20
N VAL A 275 -19.51 6.00 4.99
CA VAL A 275 -20.50 4.97 4.66
C VAL A 275 -20.26 3.71 5.49
N LYS A 276 -19.01 3.24 5.59
CA LYS A 276 -18.68 2.05 6.39
C LYS A 276 -18.89 2.28 7.89
N MET A 277 -18.61 3.48 8.40
CA MET A 277 -18.92 3.87 9.79
C MET A 277 -20.43 3.89 10.04
N GLY A 278 -21.21 4.46 9.11
CA GLY A 278 -22.67 4.50 9.18
C GLY A 278 -23.30 3.10 9.18
N LEU A 279 -22.85 2.22 8.29
CA LEU A 279 -23.29 0.82 8.24
C LEU A 279 -22.94 0.05 9.53
N LYS A 280 -21.74 0.26 10.09
CA LYS A 280 -21.36 -0.33 11.39
C LYS A 280 -22.25 0.15 12.52
N ASN A 281 -22.53 1.45 12.58
CA ASN A 281 -23.43 2.03 13.59
C ASN A 281 -24.86 1.51 13.43
N TYR A 282 -25.36 1.40 12.20
CA TYR A 282 -26.66 0.80 11.89
C TYR A 282 -26.74 -0.67 12.34
N ALA A 283 -25.73 -1.49 12.02
CA ALA A 283 -25.65 -2.88 12.45
C ALA A 283 -25.58 -3.02 13.97
N LYS A 284 -24.79 -2.18 14.66
CA LYS A 284 -24.67 -2.14 16.12
C LYS A 284 -26.02 -1.79 16.77
N ASN A 285 -26.72 -0.78 16.25
CA ASN A 285 -28.05 -0.40 16.75
C ASN A 285 -29.09 -1.49 16.52
N ARG A 286 -29.01 -2.24 15.42
CA ARG A 286 -29.90 -3.38 15.16
C ARG A 286 -29.62 -4.57 16.09
N SER A 287 -28.35 -4.83 16.41
CA SER A 287 -27.98 -5.86 17.41
C SER A 287 -28.47 -5.50 18.81
N LEU A 288 -28.40 -4.21 19.19
CA LEU A 288 -28.98 -3.69 20.43
C LEU A 288 -30.52 -3.78 20.43
N SER A 289 -31.18 -3.50 19.29
CA SER A 289 -32.63 -3.62 19.19
C SER A 289 -33.12 -5.08 19.24
N ILE A 290 -32.32 -6.02 18.71
CA ILE A 290 -32.60 -7.47 18.79
C ILE A 290 -32.34 -7.99 20.21
N LEU A 291 -31.30 -7.52 20.89
CA LEU A 291 -31.03 -7.83 22.30
C LEU A 291 -32.11 -7.26 23.25
N SER A 292 -32.66 -6.08 22.95
CA SER A 292 -33.82 -5.55 23.70
C SER A 292 -35.12 -6.30 23.41
N ALA A 293 -35.27 -6.89 22.21
CA ALA A 293 -36.45 -7.66 21.83
C ALA A 293 -36.44 -9.10 22.39
N LEU A 294 -35.27 -9.65 22.78
CA LEU A 294 -35.12 -11.03 23.26
C LEU A 294 -35.18 -11.20 24.79
N GLY A 295 -35.50 -10.17 25.56
CA GLY A 295 -36.09 -10.32 26.91
C GLY A 295 -35.35 -11.26 27.89
N LEU A 296 -34.02 -11.27 27.92
CA LEU A 296 -33.25 -11.95 28.98
C LEU A 296 -32.95 -10.99 30.14
N VAL A 297 -34.01 -10.47 30.77
CA VAL A 297 -33.97 -10.00 32.16
C VAL A 297 -35.20 -10.58 32.88
N LYS A 298 -35.06 -11.82 33.32
CA LYS A 298 -35.88 -12.38 34.41
C LYS A 298 -34.99 -13.24 35.30
N LEU A 299 -34.33 -12.59 36.25
CA LEU A 299 -34.08 -13.22 37.54
C LEU A 299 -34.76 -12.35 38.60
N ARG A 300 -35.95 -12.83 38.98
CA ARG A 300 -36.74 -12.36 40.11
C ARG A 300 -35.90 -12.50 41.38
N GLY A 301 -35.61 -11.38 42.05
CA GLY A 301 -35.43 -11.39 43.49
C GLY A 301 -36.80 -11.49 44.16
N ARG A 302 -37.01 -12.52 44.98
CA ARG A 302 -37.76 -12.49 46.25
C ARG A 302 -37.91 -13.90 46.81
N PHE A 303 -37.14 -14.20 47.86
CA PHE A 303 -37.51 -15.15 48.90
C PHE A 303 -37.97 -14.37 50.12
N SER A 304 -39.18 -14.66 50.61
CA SER A 304 -39.70 -14.53 52.00
C SER A 304 -39.77 -13.11 52.62
N LYS A 305 -40.77 -12.68 53.38
CA LYS A 305 -41.95 -13.25 54.05
C LYS A 305 -43.11 -12.26 53.89
#